data_AF-A0A919YJ28-F1
#
_entry.id   AF-A0A919YJ28-F1
#
_cell.length_a   1.000
_cell.length_b   1.000
_cell.length_c   1.000
_cell.angle_alpha   90.00
_cell.angle_beta   90.00
_cell.angle_gamma   90.00
#
_symmetry.space_group_name_H-M   'P 1'
#
loop_
_entity.id
_entity.type
_entity.pdbx_description
1 polymer ?
#
loop_
_entity_poly.entity_id
_entity_poly.type
_entity_poly.pdbx_seq_one_letter_code
_entity_poly.pdbx_strand_id
1 'polypeptide(L)'
;MSNLEATNVTTGEVRLSYVHLFQPYSNQPGKEAKYSTTILIPKSDSATMGRIQAAIQAATTKGVQTAWKGARPPQLKTPVWDGDGVRQNGEPFGEEAKGHWVITASSKQQQSIVDVNLNPILEQTKVYSGVYARVNVNFFPFDSNGNRGIGAGLGPVQIIRDGEPLGGRISAEQAFGGAPTGVGYQQPFTGWDAPQQPYGQPPVVPQYGQQPAAPQYGQQPPVQQGYGYGQPAYQQQPAQPMQQASQQIDPITGKPVNGGVWGI
;
A
#
# COMPACT_ATOMS: atom_id res chain seq x y z
N MET A 1 -4.77 36.03 -0.61
CA MET A 1 -4.11 34.70 -0.76
C MET A 1 -5.20 33.66 -0.56
N SER A 2 -5.33 32.68 -1.45
CA SER A 2 -6.34 31.63 -1.33
C SER A 2 -6.10 30.79 -0.07
N ASN A 3 -7.17 30.39 0.63
CA ASN A 3 -7.09 29.59 1.86
C ASN A 3 -6.41 28.20 1.69
N LEU A 4 -6.10 27.79 0.46
CA LEU A 4 -5.38 26.55 0.17
C LEU A 4 -3.89 26.65 0.56
N GLU A 5 -3.27 27.81 0.34
CA GLU A 5 -1.85 28.04 0.67
C GLU A 5 -1.62 28.02 2.19
N ALA A 6 -2.59 28.49 2.98
CA ALA A 6 -2.44 28.59 4.43
C ALA A 6 -2.52 27.24 5.15
N THR A 7 -3.12 26.21 4.54
CA THR A 7 -3.27 24.88 5.14
C THR A 7 -2.35 23.83 4.54
N ASN A 8 -1.59 24.19 3.52
CA ASN A 8 -0.69 23.30 2.81
C ASN A 8 0.75 23.48 3.30
N VAL A 9 1.45 22.38 3.56
CA VAL A 9 2.85 22.38 4.01
C VAL A 9 3.64 21.32 3.24
N THR A 10 4.74 21.72 2.62
CA THR A 10 5.78 20.78 2.17
C THR A 10 6.84 20.64 3.25
N THR A 11 7.10 19.43 3.74
CA THR A 11 8.08 19.17 4.81
C THR A 11 9.52 19.46 4.36
N GLY A 12 10.44 19.56 5.34
CA GLY A 12 11.86 19.28 5.10
C GLY A 12 12.10 17.79 4.77
N GLU A 13 13.34 17.34 4.93
CA GLU A 13 13.66 15.91 4.86
C GLU A 13 13.04 15.18 6.06
N VAL A 14 12.22 14.16 5.77
CA VAL A 14 11.51 13.34 6.75
C VAL A 14 11.70 11.87 6.42
N ARG A 15 11.56 10.99 7.42
CA ARG A 15 11.58 9.54 7.20
C ARG A 15 10.16 9.02 7.05
N LEU A 16 9.92 8.14 6.08
CA LEU A 16 8.60 7.54 5.86
C LEU A 16 8.50 6.20 6.58
N SER A 17 7.32 5.92 7.14
CA SER A 17 6.96 4.63 7.74
C SER A 17 5.57 4.21 7.26
N TYR A 18 5.26 2.92 7.32
CA TYR A 18 4.00 2.33 6.82
C TYR A 18 3.59 2.88 5.44
N VAL A 19 4.48 2.76 4.46
CA VAL A 19 4.31 3.33 3.12
C VAL A 19 3.30 2.52 2.31
N HIS A 20 2.20 3.17 1.93
CA HIS A 20 1.16 2.66 1.03
C HIS A 20 0.85 3.71 -0.06
N LEU A 21 1.87 4.07 -0.85
CA LEU A 21 1.78 5.15 -1.85
C LEU A 21 1.39 4.65 -3.25
N PHE A 22 1.66 3.39 -3.57
CA PHE A 22 1.33 2.78 -4.87
C PHE A 22 0.06 1.94 -4.84
N GLN A 23 -0.32 1.43 -3.67
CA GLN A 23 -1.53 0.65 -3.49
C GLN A 23 -2.27 1.15 -2.25
N PRO A 24 -3.58 1.36 -2.34
CA PRO A 24 -4.37 1.79 -1.20
C PRO A 24 -4.44 0.67 -0.16
N TYR A 25 -4.40 1.03 1.11
CA TYR A 25 -4.43 0.09 2.23
C TYR A 25 -5.50 0.51 3.24
N SER A 26 -6.10 -0.47 3.91
CA SER A 26 -6.95 -0.26 5.08
C SER A 26 -6.44 -1.15 6.21
N ASN A 27 -6.22 -0.56 7.38
CA ASN A 27 -5.88 -1.27 8.61
C ASN A 27 -7.11 -1.86 9.32
N GLN A 28 -8.33 -1.52 8.85
CA GLN A 28 -9.58 -1.97 9.45
C GLN A 28 -10.43 -2.71 8.41
N PRO A 29 -10.88 -3.94 8.69
CA PRO A 29 -11.80 -4.66 7.83
C PRO A 29 -13.07 -3.83 7.55
N GLY A 30 -13.47 -3.74 6.28
CA GLY A 30 -14.67 -3.02 5.85
C GLY A 30 -14.55 -1.49 5.78
N LYS A 31 -13.38 -0.90 6.05
CA LYS A 31 -13.11 0.52 5.79
C LYS A 31 -12.51 0.72 4.40
N GLU A 32 -12.80 1.88 3.82
CA GLU A 32 -12.28 2.31 2.51
C GLU A 32 -10.74 2.37 2.55
N ALA A 33 -10.10 1.60 1.67
CA ALA A 33 -8.65 1.62 1.52
C ALA A 33 -8.18 2.97 0.95
N LYS A 34 -7.04 3.47 1.45
CA LYS A 34 -6.48 4.76 1.06
C LYS A 34 -4.99 4.67 0.83
N TYR A 35 -4.49 5.52 -0.05
CA TYR A 35 -3.06 5.78 -0.13
C TYR A 35 -2.65 6.52 1.13
N SER A 36 -1.60 6.06 1.79
CA SER A 36 -1.19 6.64 3.07
C SER A 36 0.28 6.39 3.36
N THR A 37 0.82 7.23 4.24
CA THR A 37 2.12 6.99 4.87
C THR A 37 2.16 7.70 6.22
N THR A 38 2.95 7.16 7.13
CA THR A 38 3.32 7.82 8.37
C THR A 38 4.62 8.59 8.14
N ILE A 39 4.57 9.89 8.43
CA ILE A 39 5.65 10.84 8.24
C ILE A 39 6.31 11.08 9.60
N LEU A 40 7.61 10.78 9.68
CA LEU A 40 8.43 10.97 10.87
C LEU A 40 9.25 12.25 10.67
N ILE A 41 8.86 13.32 11.37
CA ILE A 41 9.50 14.63 11.32
C ILE A 41 10.45 14.74 12.51
N PRO A 42 11.77 14.88 12.32
CA PRO A 42 12.69 15.02 13.44
C PRO A 42 12.28 16.20 14.34
N LYS A 43 12.31 16.02 15.66
CA LYS A 43 11.98 17.12 16.60
C LYS A 43 12.94 18.32 16.49
N SER A 44 14.12 18.12 15.91
CA SER A 44 15.07 19.17 15.55
C SER A 44 14.59 20.06 14.39
N ASP A 45 13.71 19.58 13.50
CA ASP A 45 13.11 20.37 12.43
C ASP A 45 11.94 21.23 12.96
N SER A 46 12.30 22.19 13.80
CA SER A 46 11.37 23.18 14.35
C SER A 46 10.73 24.06 13.28
N ALA A 47 11.39 24.27 12.14
CA ALA A 47 10.87 25.08 11.04
C ALA A 47 9.67 24.41 10.36
N THR A 48 9.77 23.11 10.04
CA THR A 48 8.64 22.34 9.51
C THR A 48 7.52 22.24 10.54
N MET A 49 7.84 21.98 11.81
CA MET A 49 6.82 21.90 12.86
C MET A 49 6.08 23.23 13.06
N GLY A 50 6.77 24.37 13.02
CA GLY A 50 6.14 25.69 13.10
C GLY A 50 5.15 25.95 11.96
N ARG A 51 5.52 25.57 10.72
CA ARG A 51 4.62 25.66 9.56
C ARG A 51 3.40 24.75 9.69
N ILE A 52 3.58 23.53 10.22
CA ILE A 52 2.48 22.59 10.49
C ILE A 52 1.53 23.17 11.56
N GLN A 53 2.04 23.73 12.65
CA GLN A 53 1.21 24.34 13.68
C GLN A 53 0.40 25.52 13.11
N ALA A 54 1.02 26.39 12.32
CA ALA A 54 0.34 27.48 11.63
C ALA A 54 -0.77 26.96 10.69
N ALA A 55 -0.48 25.90 9.92
CA ALA A 55 -1.46 25.28 9.03
C ALA A 55 -2.63 24.62 9.78
N ILE A 56 -2.38 24.00 10.93
CA ILE A 56 -3.43 23.46 11.82
C ILE A 56 -4.30 24.59 12.37
N GLN A 57 -3.71 25.72 12.76
CA GLN A 57 -4.47 26.90 13.20
C GLN A 57 -5.34 27.46 12.07
N ALA A 58 -4.79 27.60 10.87
CA ALA A 58 -5.56 28.03 9.69
C ALA A 58 -6.71 27.05 9.38
N ALA A 59 -6.44 25.74 9.42
CA ALA A 59 -7.44 24.69 9.22
C ALA A 59 -8.50 24.69 10.32
N THR A 60 -8.14 25.05 11.54
CA THR A 60 -9.09 25.23 12.66
C THR A 60 -10.01 26.41 12.40
N THR A 61 -9.47 27.58 12.04
CA THR A 61 -10.29 28.76 11.70
C THR A 61 -11.26 28.45 10.57
N LYS A 62 -10.78 27.77 9.53
CA LYS A 62 -11.64 27.24 8.46
C LYS A 62 -12.71 26.28 8.99
N GLY A 63 -12.34 25.36 9.88
CA GLY A 63 -13.25 24.40 10.50
C GLY A 63 -14.42 25.05 11.25
N VAL A 64 -14.14 26.11 12.02
CA VAL A 64 -15.20 26.88 12.71
C VAL A 64 -16.19 27.46 11.70
N GLN A 65 -15.69 27.99 10.58
CA GLN A 65 -16.52 28.61 9.54
C GLN A 65 -17.31 27.61 8.69
N THR A 66 -16.74 26.43 8.40
CA THR A 66 -17.28 25.54 7.37
C THR A 66 -17.75 24.18 7.85
N ALA A 67 -17.13 23.63 8.91
CA ALA A 67 -17.33 22.23 9.30
C ALA A 67 -18.01 22.06 10.67
N TRP A 68 -17.84 23.02 11.58
CA TRP A 68 -18.24 22.88 12.98
C TRP A 68 -19.34 23.87 13.41
N LYS A 69 -20.11 24.39 12.44
CA LYS A 69 -21.31 25.22 12.67
C LYS A 69 -21.05 26.44 13.56
N GLY A 70 -19.91 27.11 13.37
CA GLY A 70 -19.54 28.32 14.11
C GLY A 70 -18.87 28.10 15.46
N ALA A 71 -18.69 26.85 15.92
CA ALA A 71 -18.09 26.57 17.23
C ALA A 71 -16.92 25.58 17.13
N ARG A 72 -15.78 25.93 17.73
CA ARG A 72 -14.62 25.02 17.86
C ARG A 72 -14.98 23.88 18.82
N PRO A 73 -14.66 22.60 18.49
CA PRO A 73 -14.86 21.49 19.42
C PRO A 73 -14.01 21.68 20.69
N PRO A 74 -14.54 21.34 21.89
CA PRO A 74 -13.80 21.46 23.15
C PRO A 74 -12.49 20.67 23.14
N GLN A 75 -12.52 19.47 22.55
CA GLN A 75 -11.34 18.64 22.33
C GLN A 75 -11.06 18.57 20.82
N LEU A 76 -10.10 19.38 20.36
CA LEU A 76 -9.68 19.36 18.96
C LEU A 76 -8.71 18.18 18.74
N LYS A 77 -9.14 17.17 17.98
CA LYS A 77 -8.22 16.13 17.51
C LYS A 77 -7.28 16.73 16.47
N THR A 78 -5.99 16.51 16.65
CA THR A 78 -4.95 16.93 15.68
C THR A 78 -4.26 15.69 15.11
N PRO A 79 -3.70 15.77 13.89
CA PRO A 79 -3.05 14.62 13.26
C PRO A 79 -1.59 14.46 13.68
N VAL A 80 -1.10 15.27 14.63
CA VAL A 80 0.29 15.29 15.10
C VAL A 80 0.39 14.54 16.41
N TRP A 81 1.32 13.59 16.47
CA TRP A 81 1.59 12.79 17.65
C TRP A 81 3.04 12.93 18.07
N ASP A 82 3.30 12.77 19.37
CA ASP A 82 4.65 12.65 19.91
C ASP A 82 5.11 11.19 19.82
N GLY A 83 6.12 10.92 18.98
CA GLY A 83 6.69 9.59 18.80
C GLY A 83 7.47 9.07 20.01
N ASP A 84 7.83 9.94 20.96
CA ASP A 84 8.41 9.49 22.23
C ASP A 84 7.35 9.00 23.22
N GLY A 85 6.09 9.38 23.01
CA GLY A 85 4.94 9.04 23.84
C GLY A 85 4.21 7.76 23.41
N VAL A 86 2.90 7.77 23.64
CA VAL A 86 1.99 6.66 23.36
C VAL A 86 0.94 7.04 22.32
N ARG A 87 0.48 6.03 21.59
CA ARG A 87 -0.67 6.09 20.68
C ARG A 87 -1.96 6.22 21.49
N GLN A 88 -3.08 6.45 20.79
CA GLN A 88 -4.40 6.58 21.42
C GLN A 88 -4.83 5.34 22.23
N ASN A 89 -4.33 4.15 21.88
CA ASN A 89 -4.59 2.90 22.60
C ASN A 89 -3.67 2.67 23.81
N GLY A 90 -2.78 3.62 24.13
CA GLY A 90 -1.85 3.52 25.25
C GLY A 90 -0.54 2.78 24.95
N GLU A 91 -0.40 2.20 23.74
CA GLU A 91 0.84 1.54 23.34
C GLU A 91 1.90 2.56 22.93
N PRO A 92 3.19 2.33 23.26
CA PRO A 92 4.26 3.20 22.79
C PRO A 92 4.36 3.17 21.26
N PHE A 93 4.82 4.28 20.68
CA PHE A 93 5.25 4.23 19.29
C PHE A 93 6.49 3.34 19.13
N GLY A 94 6.69 2.82 17.90
CA GLY A 94 7.85 2.00 17.58
C GLY A 94 9.16 2.78 17.72
N GLU A 95 10.28 2.07 17.75
CA GLU A 95 11.61 2.65 17.91
C GLU A 95 11.92 3.70 16.83
N GLU A 96 11.42 3.49 15.60
CA GLU A 96 11.60 4.40 14.48
C GLU A 96 11.01 5.80 14.73
N ALA A 97 10.04 5.92 15.62
CA ALA A 97 9.36 7.17 15.92
C ALA A 97 10.02 7.99 17.05
N LYS A 98 11.00 7.41 17.77
CA LYS A 98 11.68 8.11 18.86
C LYS A 98 12.41 9.36 18.36
N GLY A 99 12.29 10.47 19.09
CA GLY A 99 12.82 11.76 18.70
C GLY A 99 12.10 12.43 17.51
N HIS A 100 10.95 11.92 17.07
CA HIS A 100 10.19 12.46 15.95
C HIS A 100 8.76 12.88 16.34
N TRP A 101 8.23 13.87 15.63
CA TRP A 101 6.80 14.09 15.50
C TRP A 101 6.24 13.13 14.44
N VAL A 102 5.09 12.54 14.72
CA VAL A 102 4.47 11.52 13.87
C VAL A 102 3.17 12.04 13.29
N ILE A 103 3.04 12.01 11.96
CA ILE A 103 1.82 12.41 11.24
C ILE A 103 1.45 11.32 10.25
N THR A 104 0.23 10.80 10.33
CA THR A 104 -0.30 9.91 9.29
C THR A 104 -1.13 10.72 8.29
N ALA A 105 -0.65 10.81 7.06
CA ALA A 105 -1.35 11.48 5.97
C ALA A 105 -2.00 10.45 5.03
N SER A 106 -3.18 10.75 4.51
CA SER A 106 -3.88 9.85 3.58
C SER A 106 -4.60 10.57 2.43
N SER A 107 -4.80 9.86 1.33
CA SER A 107 -5.59 10.31 0.18
C SER A 107 -6.39 9.14 -0.41
N LYS A 108 -7.56 9.46 -0.97
CA LYS A 108 -8.37 8.48 -1.73
C LYS A 108 -7.78 8.22 -3.12
N GLN A 109 -7.07 9.20 -3.67
CA GLN A 109 -6.46 9.14 -4.99
C GLN A 109 -4.96 8.96 -4.85
N GLN A 110 -4.36 8.26 -5.81
CA GLN A 110 -2.91 8.13 -5.86
C GLN A 110 -2.30 9.52 -6.08
N GLN A 111 -1.25 9.83 -5.32
CA GLN A 111 -0.52 11.09 -5.45
C GLN A 111 0.72 10.89 -6.32
N SER A 112 1.23 11.98 -6.89
CA SER A 112 2.49 11.95 -7.63
C SER A 112 3.64 11.59 -6.71
N ILE A 113 4.45 10.62 -7.13
CA ILE A 113 5.67 10.19 -6.44
C ILE A 113 6.82 10.49 -7.39
N VAL A 114 7.76 11.32 -6.96
CA VAL A 114 8.84 11.83 -7.82
C VAL A 114 10.21 11.70 -7.17
N ASP A 115 11.27 11.73 -7.98
CA ASP A 115 12.66 11.82 -7.51
C ASP A 115 13.08 13.27 -7.23
N VAL A 116 14.36 13.45 -6.86
CA VAL A 116 14.96 14.78 -6.62
C VAL A 116 14.91 15.72 -7.82
N ASN A 117 14.82 15.18 -9.04
CA ASN A 117 14.73 15.91 -10.30
C ASN A 117 13.28 16.08 -10.79
N LEU A 118 12.29 15.70 -9.97
CA LEU A 118 10.86 15.73 -10.26
C LEU A 118 10.42 14.75 -11.36
N ASN A 119 11.22 13.73 -11.67
CA ASN A 119 10.80 12.66 -12.56
C ASN A 119 9.87 11.70 -11.80
N PRO A 120 8.78 11.22 -12.42
CA PRO A 120 7.91 10.22 -11.80
C PRO A 120 8.65 8.92 -11.47
N ILE A 121 8.50 8.43 -10.24
CA ILE A 121 8.98 7.11 -9.83
C ILE A 121 7.84 6.12 -10.00
N LEU A 122 8.03 5.15 -10.91
CA LEU A 122 7.07 4.07 -11.16
C LEU A 122 7.46 2.76 -10.46
N GLU A 123 8.74 2.64 -10.12
CA GLU A 123 9.32 1.43 -9.54
C GLU A 123 9.05 1.39 -8.02
N GLN A 124 8.15 0.49 -7.60
CA GLN A 124 7.69 0.41 -6.22
C GLN A 124 8.81 0.03 -5.23
N THR A 125 9.84 -0.68 -5.70
CA THR A 125 11.02 -1.08 -4.91
C THR A 125 11.81 0.10 -4.39
N LYS A 126 11.78 1.25 -5.08
CA LYS A 126 12.48 2.48 -4.67
C LYS A 126 11.76 3.24 -3.56
N VAL A 127 10.53 2.85 -3.22
CA VAL A 127 9.70 3.56 -2.25
C VAL A 127 9.18 2.59 -1.22
N TYR A 128 9.91 2.50 -0.12
CA TYR A 128 9.66 1.59 0.98
C TYR A 128 9.62 2.36 2.31
N SER A 129 8.99 1.76 3.32
CA SER A 129 9.09 2.26 4.69
C SER A 129 10.56 2.31 5.11
N GLY A 130 11.06 3.47 5.50
CA GLY A 130 12.46 3.71 5.83
C GLY A 130 13.15 4.75 4.95
N VAL A 131 12.62 4.99 3.75
CA VAL A 131 13.14 5.99 2.80
C VAL A 131 12.99 7.42 3.34
N TYR A 132 13.87 8.32 2.89
CA TYR A 132 13.81 9.75 3.20
C TYR A 132 13.19 10.54 2.06
N ALA A 133 12.26 11.43 2.40
CA ALA A 133 11.42 12.14 1.44
C ALA A 133 11.13 13.58 1.87
N ARG A 134 10.56 14.38 0.96
CA ARG A 134 9.74 15.55 1.28
C ARG A 134 8.30 15.21 0.95
N VAL A 135 7.37 15.57 1.83
CA VAL A 135 5.95 15.27 1.64
C VAL A 135 5.17 16.56 1.65
N ASN A 136 4.30 16.73 0.66
CA ASN A 136 3.28 17.75 0.69
C ASN A 136 2.07 17.25 1.49
N VAL A 137 1.64 18.02 2.48
CA VAL A 137 0.53 17.68 3.36
C VAL A 137 -0.43 18.86 3.42
N ASN A 138 -1.72 18.59 3.22
CA ASN A 138 -2.77 19.58 3.41
C ASN A 138 -3.59 19.28 4.66
N PHE A 139 -3.67 20.23 5.58
CA PHE A 139 -4.45 20.10 6.81
C PHE A 139 -5.89 20.56 6.58
N PHE A 140 -6.87 19.75 6.97
CA PHE A 140 -8.27 20.09 6.73
C PHE A 140 -9.15 19.77 7.93
N PRO A 141 -10.16 20.59 8.22
CA PRO A 141 -11.13 20.27 9.25
C PRO A 141 -12.03 19.13 8.79
N PHE A 142 -12.39 18.24 9.70
CA PHE A 142 -13.40 17.21 9.49
C PHE A 142 -14.45 17.23 10.60
N ASP A 143 -15.65 16.78 10.25
CA ASP A 143 -16.70 16.35 11.16
C ASP A 143 -17.25 15.03 10.60
N SER A 144 -16.99 13.92 11.29
CA SER A 144 -17.39 12.59 10.84
C SER A 144 -17.77 11.71 12.01
N ASN A 145 -18.99 11.17 12.00
CA ASN A 145 -19.51 10.27 13.02
C ASN A 145 -19.32 10.81 14.46
N GLY A 146 -19.59 12.10 14.66
CA GLY A 146 -19.40 12.77 15.96
C GLY A 146 -17.94 13.07 16.33
N ASN A 147 -16.97 12.68 15.51
CA ASN A 147 -15.57 13.06 15.68
C ASN A 147 -15.26 14.32 14.88
N ARG A 148 -14.79 15.35 15.56
CA ARG A 148 -14.35 16.63 14.97
C ARG A 148 -12.87 16.84 15.20
N GLY A 149 -12.17 17.35 14.20
CA GLY A 149 -10.73 17.54 14.29
C GLY A 149 -10.11 18.04 13.00
N ILE A 150 -8.78 18.06 12.98
CA ILE A 150 -7.97 18.32 11.80
C ILE A 150 -7.41 16.99 11.28
N GLY A 151 -7.59 16.72 9.99
CA GLY A 151 -6.98 15.62 9.28
C GLY A 151 -5.75 16.09 8.48
N ALA A 152 -4.91 15.14 8.09
CA ALA A 152 -3.77 15.35 7.20
C ALA A 152 -4.03 14.65 5.86
N GLY A 153 -4.18 15.45 4.81
CA GLY A 153 -4.35 15.00 3.43
C GLY A 153 -2.99 14.79 2.80
N LEU A 154 -2.76 13.61 2.24
CA LEU A 154 -1.53 13.28 1.51
C LEU A 154 -1.55 13.98 0.15
N GLY A 155 -0.52 14.78 -0.12
CA GLY A 155 -0.22 15.34 -1.43
C GLY A 155 0.98 14.63 -2.10
N PRO A 156 1.62 15.27 -3.09
CA PRO A 156 2.80 14.72 -3.76
C PRO A 156 3.95 14.40 -2.80
N VAL A 157 4.72 13.37 -3.15
CA VAL A 157 5.86 12.87 -2.38
C VAL A 157 7.11 12.93 -3.26
N GLN A 158 8.17 13.59 -2.77
CA GLN A 158 9.48 13.61 -3.39
C GLN A 158 10.44 12.73 -2.60
N ILE A 159 10.95 11.66 -3.21
CA ILE A 159 11.97 10.80 -2.63
C ILE A 159 13.34 11.47 -2.78
N ILE A 160 14.07 11.59 -1.66
CA ILE A 160 15.35 12.30 -1.61
C ILE A 160 16.51 11.32 -1.64
N ARG A 161 16.46 10.29 -0.79
CA ARG A 161 17.52 9.30 -0.65
C ARG A 161 17.02 8.04 0.05
N ASP A 162 17.77 6.97 -0.12
CA ASP A 162 17.57 5.71 0.59
C ASP A 162 17.80 5.85 2.10
N GLY A 163 17.21 4.92 2.84
CA GLY A 163 17.38 4.75 4.27
C GLY A 163 17.31 3.27 4.63
N GLU A 164 17.60 2.93 5.88
CA GLU A 164 17.41 1.56 6.34
C GLU A 164 15.93 1.18 6.25
N PRO A 165 15.57 0.03 5.64
CA PRO A 165 14.20 -0.43 5.56
C PRO A 165 13.57 -0.64 6.94
N LEU A 166 12.39 -0.06 7.13
CA LEU A 166 11.55 -0.19 8.32
C LEU A 166 10.44 -1.19 8.04
N GLY A 167 10.63 -2.44 8.45
CA GLY A 167 9.61 -3.47 8.35
C GLY A 167 10.03 -4.75 9.01
N GLY A 168 9.07 -5.50 9.57
CA GLY A 168 9.29 -6.82 10.19
C GLY A 168 9.64 -7.94 9.20
N ARG A 169 10.16 -7.60 8.02
CA ARG A 169 10.70 -8.57 7.07
C ARG A 169 12.19 -8.66 7.33
N ILE A 170 12.64 -9.84 7.74
CA ILE A 170 14.04 -10.21 7.68
C ILE A 170 14.53 -9.97 6.26
N SER A 171 15.67 -9.28 6.11
CA SER A 171 16.35 -9.17 4.81
C SER A 171 16.67 -10.57 4.29
N ALA A 172 16.85 -10.74 2.98
CA ALA A 172 17.26 -12.03 2.43
C ALA A 172 18.61 -12.47 3.05
N GLU A 173 19.48 -11.52 3.34
CA GLU A 173 20.76 -11.71 4.01
C GLU A 173 20.60 -12.22 5.45
N GLN A 174 19.61 -11.69 6.19
CA GLN A 174 19.27 -12.18 7.53
C GLN A 174 18.49 -13.51 7.50
N ALA A 175 17.71 -13.75 6.45
CA ALA A 175 16.90 -14.96 6.30
C ALA A 175 17.71 -16.18 5.83
N PHE A 176 18.67 -15.94 4.94
CA PHE A 176 19.43 -16.98 4.25
C PHE A 176 20.94 -16.93 4.55
N GLY A 177 21.40 -16.00 5.38
CA GLY A 177 22.79 -15.89 5.81
C GLY A 177 23.74 -15.58 4.65
N GLY A 178 24.00 -14.30 4.39
CA GLY A 178 24.95 -13.86 3.37
C GLY A 178 26.38 -14.34 3.65
N ALA A 179 26.73 -15.48 3.04
CA ALA A 179 28.04 -16.11 2.80
C ALA A 179 28.95 -16.45 4.01
N PRO A 180 29.47 -17.70 4.12
CA PRO A 180 30.72 -17.89 4.83
C PRO A 180 31.81 -17.13 4.09
N THR A 181 32.47 -16.24 4.83
CA THR A 181 33.86 -15.83 4.62
C THR A 181 34.68 -16.97 4.02
N GLY A 182 35.51 -16.64 3.02
CA GLY A 182 36.36 -17.59 2.31
C GLY A 182 36.95 -18.67 3.21
N VAL A 183 36.48 -19.89 3.01
CA VAL A 183 37.16 -21.11 3.40
C VAL A 183 37.23 -21.93 2.13
N GLY A 184 38.44 -22.16 1.65
CA GLY A 184 38.70 -22.94 0.45
C GLY A 184 38.00 -24.29 0.55
N TYR A 185 37.35 -24.70 -0.53
CA TYR A 185 36.93 -26.07 -0.71
C TYR A 185 38.19 -26.94 -0.80
N GLN A 186 38.68 -27.42 0.34
CA GLN A 186 39.51 -28.61 0.37
C GLN A 186 38.59 -29.81 0.17
N GLN A 187 38.74 -30.45 -0.99
CA GLN A 187 38.25 -31.80 -1.27
C GLN A 187 38.71 -32.74 -0.14
N PRO A 188 37.82 -33.49 0.53
CA PRO A 188 38.25 -34.49 1.48
C PRO A 188 38.88 -35.67 0.73
N PHE A 189 40.19 -35.79 0.90
CA PHE A 189 40.97 -36.99 0.60
C PHE A 189 40.61 -38.08 1.63
N THR A 190 40.04 -39.19 1.17
CA THR A 190 40.08 -40.47 1.90
C THR A 190 40.54 -41.54 0.93
N GLY A 191 41.82 -41.87 1.02
CA GLY A 191 42.40 -43.04 0.37
C GLY A 191 41.92 -44.32 1.04
N TRP A 192 41.58 -45.31 0.21
CA TRP A 192 41.68 -46.72 0.53
C TRP A 192 42.40 -47.41 -0.63
N ASP A 193 43.49 -48.09 -0.28
CA ASP A 193 44.41 -48.83 -1.12
C ASP A 193 43.71 -49.83 -2.06
N ALA A 194 44.16 -49.89 -3.31
CA ALA A 194 43.85 -50.97 -4.26
C ALA A 194 45.18 -51.59 -4.75
N PRO A 195 45.35 -52.92 -4.67
CA PRO A 195 46.54 -53.57 -5.22
C PRO A 195 46.48 -53.63 -6.75
N GLN A 196 47.60 -53.29 -7.38
CA GLN A 196 47.85 -53.29 -8.82
C GLN A 196 47.89 -54.72 -9.41
N GLN A 197 47.33 -54.89 -10.62
CA GLN A 197 47.65 -56.00 -11.54
C GLN A 197 47.91 -55.44 -12.95
N PRO A 198 48.89 -55.98 -13.71
CA PRO A 198 49.46 -55.32 -14.87
C PRO A 198 48.78 -55.67 -16.21
N TYR A 199 49.09 -54.82 -17.19
CA TYR A 199 48.62 -54.73 -18.57
C TYR A 199 48.52 -56.04 -19.39
N GLY A 200 47.47 -56.11 -20.22
CA GLY A 200 47.36 -56.95 -21.42
C GLY A 200 46.43 -56.32 -22.46
N GLN A 201 46.88 -56.24 -23.71
CA GLN A 201 46.27 -55.56 -24.89
C GLN A 201 45.05 -56.30 -25.51
N PRO A 202 44.29 -55.68 -26.46
CA PRO A 202 42.88 -55.97 -26.75
C PRO A 202 42.70 -57.07 -27.81
N PRO A 203 41.47 -57.59 -28.01
CA PRO A 203 40.81 -57.24 -29.27
C PRO A 203 39.25 -57.24 -29.29
N VAL A 204 38.74 -56.53 -30.29
CA VAL A 204 37.48 -56.64 -31.08
C VAL A 204 36.09 -56.62 -30.41
N VAL A 205 35.28 -55.68 -30.92
CA VAL A 205 33.81 -55.56 -30.80
C VAL A 205 33.09 -56.74 -31.46
N PRO A 206 31.92 -57.18 -30.93
CA PRO A 206 30.67 -56.69 -31.52
C PRO A 206 29.49 -56.51 -30.53
N GLN A 207 28.79 -55.39 -30.76
CA GLN A 207 27.33 -55.21 -30.80
C GLN A 207 26.43 -56.24 -30.07
N TYR A 208 25.82 -55.81 -28.96
CA TYR A 208 24.65 -56.46 -28.36
C TYR A 208 23.38 -55.65 -28.64
N GLY A 209 22.37 -56.35 -29.15
CA GLY A 209 21.04 -55.83 -29.38
C GLY A 209 20.16 -55.79 -28.12
N GLN A 210 19.19 -54.88 -28.18
CA GLN A 210 17.79 -54.96 -27.74
C GLN A 210 17.49 -55.59 -26.37
N GLN A 211 16.96 -54.75 -25.46
CA GLN A 211 16.10 -55.20 -24.36
C GLN A 211 14.83 -54.31 -24.32
N PRO A 212 13.63 -54.87 -24.05
CA PRO A 212 12.37 -54.35 -24.57
C PRO A 212 11.67 -53.31 -23.68
N ALA A 213 10.77 -52.57 -24.32
CA ALA A 213 9.98 -51.47 -23.80
C ALA A 213 8.75 -51.88 -22.97
N ALA A 214 8.37 -51.00 -22.03
CA ALA A 214 7.01 -50.83 -21.50
C ALA A 214 6.89 -49.39 -20.89
N PRO A 215 5.70 -48.83 -20.67
CA PRO A 215 4.90 -48.13 -21.67
C PRO A 215 4.76 -46.62 -21.38
N GLN A 216 4.54 -45.85 -22.46
CA GLN A 216 4.38 -44.40 -22.47
C GLN A 216 2.89 -44.04 -22.41
N TYR A 217 2.48 -43.24 -21.40
CA TYR A 217 1.19 -42.55 -21.42
C TYR A 217 1.36 -41.16 -22.03
N GLY A 218 0.59 -40.91 -23.09
CA GLY A 218 0.75 -39.79 -24.01
C GLY A 218 0.25 -38.45 -23.48
N GLN A 219 0.92 -37.39 -23.92
CA GLN A 219 0.42 -36.02 -23.92
C GLN A 219 0.02 -35.64 -25.34
N GLN A 220 -1.21 -35.14 -25.51
CA GLN A 220 -1.67 -34.48 -26.73
C GLN A 220 -1.73 -32.96 -26.50
N PRO A 221 -1.19 -32.13 -27.40
CA PRO A 221 -1.49 -30.70 -27.46
C PRO A 221 -2.61 -30.43 -28.49
N PRO A 222 -3.37 -29.33 -28.34
CA PRO A 222 -3.35 -28.29 -29.38
C PRO A 222 -3.68 -26.87 -28.80
N VAL A 223 -3.61 -25.69 -29.42
CA VAL A 223 -3.23 -25.10 -30.73
C VAL A 223 -3.18 -23.57 -30.56
N GLN A 224 -2.48 -22.88 -31.44
CA GLN A 224 -2.28 -21.43 -31.52
C GLN A 224 -3.21 -20.79 -32.57
N GLN A 225 -3.98 -19.72 -32.25
CA GLN A 225 -4.51 -18.66 -33.15
C GLN A 225 -4.92 -17.48 -32.25
N GLY A 226 -4.60 -16.19 -32.43
CA GLY A 226 -4.60 -15.35 -33.62
C GLY A 226 -5.63 -14.22 -33.39
N TYR A 227 -5.24 -13.06 -32.85
CA TYR A 227 -6.15 -11.97 -32.49
C TYR A 227 -6.46 -11.07 -33.70
N GLY A 228 -7.71 -11.08 -34.16
CA GLY A 228 -8.29 -10.15 -35.13
C GLY A 228 -9.35 -9.27 -34.47
N TYR A 229 -9.36 -7.97 -34.83
CA TYR A 229 -10.31 -6.97 -34.38
C TYR A 229 -11.70 -7.19 -35.00
N GLY A 230 -12.76 -7.18 -34.17
CA GLY A 230 -14.16 -7.27 -34.59
C GLY A 230 -15.12 -6.66 -33.55
N GLN A 231 -16.07 -5.86 -34.05
CA GLN A 231 -16.95 -4.90 -33.38
C GLN A 231 -17.90 -5.43 -32.29
N PRO A 232 -18.45 -4.55 -31.41
CA PRO A 232 -19.31 -4.95 -30.31
C PRO A 232 -20.70 -5.37 -30.80
N ALA A 233 -21.04 -6.64 -30.57
CA ALA A 233 -22.42 -7.13 -30.66
C ALA A 233 -23.20 -6.67 -29.43
N TYR A 234 -24.33 -6.00 -29.67
CA TYR A 234 -25.35 -5.68 -28.67
C TYR A 234 -25.85 -6.97 -28.03
N GLN A 235 -25.41 -7.26 -26.81
CA GLN A 235 -25.98 -8.32 -26.00
C GLN A 235 -27.14 -7.76 -25.18
N GLN A 236 -28.33 -8.30 -25.47
CA GLN A 236 -29.58 -8.05 -24.76
C GLN A 236 -29.42 -8.38 -23.27
N GLN A 237 -29.81 -7.43 -22.43
CA GLN A 237 -29.92 -7.65 -20.98
C GLN A 237 -30.97 -8.74 -20.70
N PRO A 238 -30.68 -9.73 -19.83
CA PRO A 238 -31.73 -10.60 -19.31
C PRO A 238 -32.67 -9.77 -18.43
N ALA A 239 -33.96 -9.86 -18.72
CA ALA A 239 -35.04 -9.16 -18.04
C ALA A 239 -35.02 -9.43 -16.52
N GLN A 240 -34.99 -8.35 -15.74
CA GLN A 240 -35.25 -8.42 -14.30
C GLN A 240 -36.71 -8.84 -14.08
N PRO A 241 -37.00 -9.77 -13.16
CA PRO A 241 -38.38 -10.02 -12.76
C PRO A 241 -38.92 -8.75 -12.07
N MET A 242 -40.05 -8.24 -12.59
CA MET A 242 -40.81 -7.14 -12.00
C MET A 242 -41.04 -7.39 -10.51
N GLN A 243 -40.51 -6.52 -9.65
CA GLN A 243 -40.97 -6.42 -8.27
C GLN A 243 -42.44 -5.96 -8.30
N GLN A 244 -43.33 -6.78 -7.73
CA GLN A 244 -44.71 -6.40 -7.50
C GLN A 244 -44.76 -5.13 -6.65
N ALA A 245 -45.50 -4.13 -7.14
CA ALA A 245 -45.79 -2.91 -6.40
C ALA A 245 -46.44 -3.26 -5.05
N SER A 246 -45.77 -2.89 -3.96
CA SER A 246 -46.34 -2.93 -2.62
C SER A 246 -47.60 -2.06 -2.60
N GLN A 247 -48.77 -2.66 -2.39
CA GLN A 247 -50.01 -1.92 -2.17
C GLN A 247 -49.84 -1.06 -0.92
N GLN A 248 -49.97 0.26 -1.09
CA GLN A 248 -49.92 1.21 0.02
C GLN A 248 -51.24 1.09 0.79
N ILE A 249 -51.15 0.66 2.05
CA ILE A 249 -52.28 0.55 2.98
C ILE A 249 -52.35 1.85 3.77
N ASP A 250 -53.53 2.45 3.86
CA ASP A 250 -53.76 3.63 4.70
C ASP A 250 -53.62 3.25 6.19
N PRO A 251 -52.72 3.90 6.95
CA PRO A 251 -52.44 3.52 8.34
C PRO A 251 -53.58 3.81 9.33
N ILE A 252 -54.65 4.50 8.93
CA ILE A 252 -55.80 4.80 9.79
C ILE A 252 -56.96 3.82 9.54
N THR A 253 -57.12 3.31 8.31
CA THR A 253 -58.32 2.53 7.93
C THR A 253 -58.05 1.11 7.44
N GLY A 254 -56.80 0.70 7.21
CA GLY A 254 -56.41 -0.68 6.95
C GLY A 254 -56.90 -1.27 5.61
N LYS A 255 -57.31 -0.42 4.65
CA LYS A 255 -57.75 -0.84 3.32
C LYS A 255 -56.71 -0.47 2.24
N PRO A 256 -56.58 -1.27 1.16
CA PRO A 256 -55.64 -0.98 0.08
C PRO A 256 -56.09 0.20 -0.78
N VAL A 257 -55.18 1.13 -1.07
CA VAL A 257 -55.45 2.28 -1.95
C VAL A 257 -55.22 1.86 -3.41
N ASN A 258 -56.30 1.76 -4.19
CA ASN A 258 -56.25 1.46 -5.62
C ASN A 258 -56.75 2.68 -6.39
N GLY A 259 -55.90 3.32 -7.19
CA GLY A 259 -56.26 4.56 -7.87
C GLY A 259 -55.25 4.99 -8.92
N GLY A 260 -55.25 4.31 -10.06
CA GLY A 260 -54.74 4.87 -11.31
C GLY A 260 -55.82 5.72 -11.98
N VAL A 261 -55.48 6.95 -12.36
CA VAL A 261 -56.28 7.77 -13.29
C VAL A 261 -55.37 8.25 -14.42
N TRP A 262 -55.84 7.95 -15.63
CA TRP A 262 -55.30 8.26 -16.96
C TRP A 262 -55.70 9.68 -17.43
N GLY A 263 -54.83 10.35 -18.20
CA GLY A 263 -55.12 11.53 -19.06
C GLY A 263 -55.44 12.83 -18.30
N ILE A 264 -54.99 14.03 -18.69
CA ILE A 264 -54.61 14.65 -19.97
C ILE A 264 -53.37 15.51 -19.76
#